data_AF-A0A4Q9VV13-F1
#
_entry.id   AF-A0A4Q9VV13-F1
#
_cell.length_a   1.000
_cell.length_b   1.000
_cell.length_c   1.000
_cell.angle_alpha   90.00
_cell.angle_beta   90.00
_cell.angle_gamma   90.00
#
_symmetry.space_group_name_H-M   'P 1'
#
loop_
_entity.id
_entity.type
_entity.pdbx_description
1 polymer ?
#
loop_
_entity_poly.entity_id
_entity_poly.type
_entity_poly.pdbx_seq_one_letter_code
_entity_poly.pdbx_strand_id
1 'polypeptide(L)'
;MLLGVIADDFTGASDIADTIAKGLPGRGGLKTAQFLGVPAGPARDGIEAGVVALKSRSIAAGEAVAQSLAALDWLRAQGCRQFVFKYCSTFDSTPEGNIGPVAEALAEALGVTGVVACPAFPTVGRTVYQGHLFVKDRLLSESGLEHHPINPMTDPDLRRWLARQARRPVGLVPWQTSRAGPGALRAALDAAAARGETLVIVDAIDDADLLTIAEACRDDRLITGGSGVALGLADGFIRRGLTVGGAPTVPGVPGRGAILAGSCSGATRGQIDRHIATHASLAIDVDAVMAGRTTADDVAAFLLTVPDAAPLAYSSATPEAVRALQDRHGRERVSAALDGLFAETAVKLVAGGLRRLVVAGGETSGAVVSALDLGALTIGGEIDPGVPVLVSDGTDPVALALKSGNFGAPDFFEKALLRLEGRS
;
A
#
# COMPACT_ATOMS: atom_id res chain seq x y z
N MET A 1 -9.17 0.36 19.21
CA MET A 1 -7.95 0.63 18.42
C MET A 1 -7.35 1.98 18.80
N LEU A 2 -6.04 2.17 18.63
CA LEU A 2 -5.32 3.42 18.86
C LEU A 2 -5.17 4.24 17.56
N LEU A 3 -4.80 3.57 16.47
CA LEU A 3 -4.48 4.17 15.17
C LEU A 3 -5.44 3.65 14.09
N GLY A 4 -5.95 4.55 13.26
CA GLY A 4 -6.72 4.21 12.07
C GLY A 4 -6.02 4.70 10.81
N VAL A 5 -5.93 3.87 9.77
CA VAL A 5 -5.34 4.25 8.49
C VAL A 5 -6.38 4.08 7.40
N ILE A 6 -6.47 5.08 6.52
CA ILE A 6 -7.27 5.04 5.30
C ILE A 6 -6.28 5.09 4.14
N ALA A 7 -6.14 3.99 3.41
CA ALA A 7 -5.19 3.86 2.31
C ALA A 7 -5.90 3.90 0.95
N ASP A 8 -5.33 4.60 -0.01
CA ASP A 8 -5.90 4.81 -1.35
C ASP A 8 -5.77 3.62 -2.31
N ASP A 9 -4.95 2.62 -1.93
CA ASP A 9 -4.76 1.35 -2.63
C ASP A 9 -4.49 0.19 -1.65
N PHE A 10 -4.54 -1.05 -2.16
CA PHE A 10 -4.29 -2.25 -1.38
C PHE A 10 -2.81 -2.48 -1.06
N THR A 11 -1.91 -2.21 -2.01
CA THR A 11 -0.47 -2.46 -1.79
C THR A 11 0.14 -1.45 -0.82
N GLY A 12 -0.23 -0.18 -0.91
CA GLY A 12 0.19 0.84 0.03
C GLY A 12 -0.46 0.69 1.40
N ALA A 13 -1.64 0.05 1.48
CA ALA A 13 -2.21 -0.40 2.76
C ALA A 13 -1.31 -1.43 3.43
N SER A 14 -0.85 -2.46 2.71
CA SER A 14 0.03 -3.48 3.28
C SER A 14 1.39 -2.90 3.71
N ASP A 15 1.95 -1.98 2.93
CA ASP A 15 3.23 -1.30 3.21
C ASP A 15 3.18 -0.46 4.51
N ILE A 16 2.14 0.38 4.68
CA ILE A 16 2.00 1.14 5.94
C ILE A 16 1.63 0.23 7.11
N ALA A 17 0.85 -0.82 6.87
CA ALA A 17 0.50 -1.79 7.90
C ALA A 17 1.73 -2.54 8.42
N ASP A 18 2.65 -2.94 7.54
CA ASP A 18 3.97 -3.49 7.88
C ASP A 18 4.78 -2.52 8.73
N THR A 19 4.88 -1.26 8.30
CA THR A 19 5.58 -0.19 9.03
C THR A 19 5.06 -0.04 10.46
N ILE A 20 3.73 -0.01 10.63
CA ILE A 20 3.08 0.12 11.94
C ILE A 20 3.26 -1.14 12.79
N ALA A 21 3.15 -2.32 12.18
CA ALA A 21 3.20 -3.61 12.88
C ALA A 21 4.61 -3.95 13.36
N LYS A 22 5.63 -3.64 12.55
CA LYS A 22 7.05 -3.78 12.88
C LYS A 22 7.49 -2.75 13.93
N GLY A 23 7.06 -1.50 13.77
CA GLY A 23 7.48 -0.37 14.58
C GLY A 23 9.00 -0.16 14.59
N LEU A 24 9.51 0.54 15.61
CA LEU A 24 10.93 0.85 15.69
C LEU A 24 11.76 -0.35 16.19
N PRO A 25 12.98 -0.56 15.68
CA PRO A 25 13.89 -1.59 16.19
C PRO A 25 14.07 -1.50 17.71
N GLY A 26 13.84 -2.61 18.40
CA GLY A 26 13.93 -2.70 19.87
C GLY A 26 12.76 -2.09 20.65
N ARG A 27 11.77 -1.48 19.98
CA ARG A 27 10.53 -0.96 20.60
C ARG A 27 9.32 -1.80 20.24
N GLY A 28 9.31 -2.40 19.04
CA GLY A 28 8.15 -3.12 18.50
C GLY A 28 7.09 -2.18 17.92
N GLY A 29 6.04 -2.76 17.35
CA GLY A 29 4.93 -2.05 16.72
C GLY A 29 3.57 -2.39 17.33
N LEU A 30 2.51 -2.05 16.60
CA LEU A 30 1.12 -2.27 17.02
C LEU A 30 0.56 -3.56 16.41
N LYS A 31 -0.30 -4.26 17.14
CA LYS A 31 -1.12 -5.35 16.57
C LYS A 31 -2.02 -4.78 15.49
N THR A 32 -1.68 -5.05 14.23
CA THR A 32 -2.28 -4.40 13.07
C THR A 32 -3.09 -5.38 12.25
N ALA A 33 -4.25 -4.92 11.76
CA ALA A 33 -5.07 -5.64 10.80
C ALA A 33 -5.40 -4.74 9.60
N GLN A 34 -5.34 -5.31 8.41
CA GLN A 34 -5.78 -4.69 7.17
C GLN A 34 -7.20 -5.18 6.82
N PHE A 35 -8.07 -4.25 6.45
CA PHE A 35 -9.44 -4.49 6.05
C PHE A 35 -9.60 -4.12 4.57
N LEU A 36 -10.28 -4.97 3.81
CA LEU A 36 -10.54 -4.76 2.39
C LEU A 36 -11.87 -3.99 2.26
N GLY A 37 -11.78 -2.70 1.92
CA GLY A 37 -12.94 -1.81 1.99
C GLY A 37 -13.39 -1.52 3.41
N VAL A 38 -14.52 -0.82 3.53
CA VAL A 38 -15.12 -0.43 4.82
C VAL A 38 -15.89 -1.63 5.40
N PRO A 39 -15.52 -2.16 6.59
CA PRO A 39 -16.22 -3.30 7.16
C PRO A 39 -17.66 -2.97 7.58
N ALA A 40 -18.56 -3.94 7.47
CA ALA A 40 -19.96 -3.79 7.89
C ALA A 40 -20.16 -3.95 9.41
N GLY A 41 -19.24 -4.65 10.10
CA GLY A 41 -19.30 -4.94 11.52
C GLY A 41 -18.13 -4.38 12.31
N PRO A 42 -18.16 -4.47 13.65
CA PRO A 42 -17.02 -4.10 14.48
C PRO A 42 -15.83 -5.02 14.18
N ALA A 43 -14.62 -4.49 14.34
CA ALA A 43 -13.43 -5.31 14.29
C ALA A 43 -13.34 -6.23 15.51
N ARG A 44 -12.56 -7.30 15.40
CA ARG A 44 -12.25 -8.17 16.54
C ARG A 44 -11.44 -7.44 17.62
N ASP A 45 -11.58 -7.92 18.84
CA ASP A 45 -10.81 -7.45 19.98
C ASP A 45 -9.31 -7.69 19.81
N GLY A 46 -8.50 -6.85 20.46
CA GLY A 46 -7.04 -6.99 20.48
C GLY A 46 -6.31 -6.36 19.30
N ILE A 47 -7.02 -5.82 18.30
CA ILE A 47 -6.42 -4.99 17.25
C ILE A 47 -6.13 -3.59 17.81
N GLU A 48 -4.89 -3.14 17.63
CA GLU A 48 -4.40 -1.83 18.08
C GLU A 48 -4.36 -0.82 16.93
N ALA A 49 -4.11 -1.27 15.70
CA ALA A 49 -4.19 -0.43 14.50
C ALA A 49 -5.02 -1.09 13.39
N GLY A 50 -5.97 -0.34 12.83
CA GLY A 50 -6.79 -0.78 11.69
C GLY A 50 -6.42 -0.04 10.43
N VAL A 51 -6.16 -0.76 9.34
CA VAL A 51 -5.84 -0.20 8.02
C VAL A 51 -6.95 -0.54 7.03
N VAL A 52 -7.76 0.44 6.66
CA VAL A 52 -8.81 0.29 5.64
C VAL A 52 -8.21 0.56 4.27
N ALA A 53 -8.13 -0.48 3.44
CA ALA A 53 -7.64 -0.41 2.08
C ALA A 53 -8.79 -0.10 1.11
N LEU A 54 -8.73 1.03 0.42
CA LEU A 54 -9.69 1.44 -0.60
C LEU A 54 -9.07 1.31 -2.00
N LYS A 55 -9.92 1.38 -3.04
CA LYS A 55 -9.49 1.56 -4.43
C LYS A 55 -9.85 2.98 -4.87
N SER A 56 -9.28 3.98 -4.18
CA SER A 56 -9.72 5.37 -4.29
C SER A 56 -8.73 6.32 -4.96
N ARG A 57 -7.55 5.86 -5.36
CA ARG A 57 -6.50 6.70 -5.97
C ARG A 57 -6.96 7.47 -7.22
N SER A 58 -7.57 6.76 -8.16
CA SER A 58 -7.84 7.28 -9.51
C SER A 58 -9.33 7.27 -9.90
N ILE A 59 -10.22 7.04 -8.93
CA ILE A 59 -11.68 7.18 -9.13
C ILE A 59 -12.09 8.66 -9.09
N ALA A 60 -13.37 8.97 -9.32
CA ALA A 60 -13.86 10.34 -9.19
C ALA A 60 -13.66 10.87 -7.76
N ALA A 61 -13.20 12.11 -7.62
CA ALA A 61 -12.86 12.70 -6.31
C ALA A 61 -14.02 12.65 -5.29
N GLY A 62 -15.27 12.87 -5.74
CA GLY A 62 -16.44 12.77 -4.87
C GLY A 62 -16.67 11.36 -4.31
N GLU A 63 -16.38 10.33 -5.10
CA GLU A 63 -16.46 8.93 -4.67
C GLU A 63 -15.32 8.59 -3.71
N ALA A 64 -14.10 9.03 -4.00
CA ALA A 64 -12.94 8.83 -3.11
C ALA A 64 -13.17 9.49 -1.74
N VAL A 65 -13.74 10.69 -1.72
CA VAL A 65 -14.14 11.39 -0.48
C VAL A 65 -15.20 10.60 0.27
N ALA A 66 -16.27 10.16 -0.40
CA ALA A 66 -17.35 9.39 0.24
C ALA A 66 -16.84 8.08 0.87
N GLN A 67 -16.02 7.31 0.14
CA GLN A 67 -15.43 6.07 0.65
C GLN A 67 -14.49 6.35 1.85
N SER A 68 -13.70 7.42 1.79
CA SER A 68 -12.76 7.78 2.85
C SER A 68 -13.46 8.26 4.12
N LEU A 69 -14.56 9.01 3.99
CA LEU A 69 -15.38 9.42 5.13
C LEU A 69 -16.10 8.23 5.78
N ALA A 70 -16.60 7.29 4.98
CA ALA A 70 -17.15 6.05 5.52
C ALA A 70 -16.11 5.22 6.29
N ALA A 71 -14.88 5.14 5.76
CA ALA A 71 -13.76 4.50 6.45
C ALA A 71 -13.39 5.22 7.76
N LEU A 72 -13.37 6.56 7.75
CA LEU A 72 -13.14 7.38 8.94
C LEU A 72 -14.19 7.10 10.02
N ASP A 73 -15.46 7.10 9.66
CA ASP A 73 -16.56 6.86 10.60
C ASP A 73 -16.47 5.47 11.23
N TRP A 74 -16.18 4.45 10.42
CA TRP A 74 -15.98 3.10 10.91
C TRP A 74 -14.79 3.02 11.89
N LEU A 75 -13.64 3.60 11.54
CA LEU A 75 -12.44 3.63 12.41
C LEU A 75 -12.69 4.41 13.72
N ARG A 76 -13.45 5.51 13.67
CA ARG A 76 -13.89 6.24 14.88
C ARG A 76 -14.74 5.35 15.77
N ALA A 77 -15.65 4.56 15.19
CA ALA A 77 -16.45 3.60 15.95
C ALA A 77 -15.61 2.49 16.61
N GLN A 78 -14.41 2.18 16.09
CA GLN A 78 -13.45 1.26 16.73
C GLN A 78 -12.60 1.93 17.84
N GLY A 79 -12.83 3.22 18.12
CA GLY A 79 -12.14 3.98 19.15
C GLY A 79 -10.78 4.56 18.75
N CYS A 80 -10.44 4.58 17.45
CA CYS A 80 -9.19 5.17 16.96
C CYS A 80 -9.04 6.63 17.45
N ARG A 81 -7.83 6.98 17.89
CA ARG A 81 -7.49 8.29 18.45
C ARG A 81 -6.75 9.19 17.47
N GLN A 82 -5.97 8.58 16.58
CA GLN A 82 -5.22 9.22 15.52
C GLN A 82 -5.51 8.53 14.20
N PHE A 83 -5.53 9.30 13.12
CA PHE A 83 -5.83 8.84 11.77
C PHE A 83 -4.69 9.17 10.82
N VAL A 84 -4.41 8.26 9.88
CA VAL A 84 -3.47 8.49 8.78
C VAL A 84 -4.22 8.35 7.46
N PHE A 85 -4.16 9.38 6.62
CA PHE A 85 -4.50 9.24 5.21
C PHE A 85 -3.25 8.86 4.44
N LYS A 86 -3.22 7.60 3.97
CA LYS A 86 -2.09 7.00 3.27
C LYS A 86 -2.31 7.08 1.76
N TYR A 87 -1.34 7.68 1.06
CA TYR A 87 -1.26 7.73 -0.40
C TYR A 87 0.15 7.35 -0.89
N CYS A 88 0.35 7.29 -2.20
CA CYS A 88 1.62 6.85 -2.78
C CYS A 88 2.81 7.78 -2.42
N SER A 89 4.00 7.22 -2.21
CA SER A 89 5.22 8.01 -1.92
C SER A 89 5.73 8.81 -3.13
N THR A 90 5.18 8.55 -4.32
CA THR A 90 5.37 9.36 -5.53
C THR A 90 4.28 10.40 -5.75
N PHE A 91 3.39 10.56 -4.76
CA PHE A 91 2.31 11.56 -4.76
C PHE A 91 1.31 11.42 -5.91
N ASP A 92 1.14 10.18 -6.40
CA ASP A 92 0.28 9.78 -7.49
C ASP A 92 -1.12 10.41 -7.40
N SER A 93 -1.36 11.39 -8.26
CA SER A 93 -2.64 12.05 -8.39
C SER A 93 -2.70 12.78 -9.74
N THR A 94 -3.82 13.42 -10.00
CA THR A 94 -4.00 14.38 -11.10
C THR A 94 -4.27 15.77 -10.51
N PRO A 95 -4.32 16.84 -11.32
CA PRO A 95 -4.83 18.14 -10.87
C PRO A 95 -6.24 18.06 -10.25
N GLU A 96 -7.03 17.05 -10.61
CA GLU A 96 -8.38 16.85 -10.12
C GLU A 96 -8.45 16.08 -8.79
N GLY A 97 -7.38 15.40 -8.37
CA GLY A 97 -7.39 14.59 -7.15
C GLY A 97 -6.63 13.27 -7.23
N ASN A 98 -6.68 12.43 -6.17
CA ASN A 98 -7.62 12.53 -5.03
C ASN A 98 -7.00 12.91 -3.67
N ILE A 99 -5.70 13.22 -3.62
CA ILE A 99 -5.00 13.52 -2.36
C ILE A 99 -5.60 14.74 -1.65
N GLY A 100 -5.68 15.89 -2.32
CA GLY A 100 -6.21 17.13 -1.77
C GLY A 100 -7.68 17.01 -1.34
N PRO A 101 -8.60 16.56 -2.23
CA PRO A 101 -10.01 16.44 -1.90
C PRO A 101 -10.27 15.55 -0.68
N VAL A 102 -9.60 14.39 -0.60
CA VAL A 102 -9.76 13.46 0.52
C VAL A 102 -9.14 14.03 1.80
N ALA A 103 -7.91 14.55 1.73
CA ALA A 103 -7.21 15.07 2.91
C ALA A 103 -7.96 16.26 3.53
N GLU A 104 -8.49 17.18 2.72
CA GLU A 104 -9.29 18.31 3.21
C GLU A 104 -10.63 17.84 3.82
N ALA A 105 -11.31 16.87 3.19
CA ALA A 105 -12.56 16.34 3.73
C ALA A 105 -12.35 15.62 5.08
N LEU A 106 -11.27 14.86 5.21
CA LEU A 106 -10.90 14.22 6.48
C LEU A 106 -10.51 15.25 7.55
N ALA A 107 -9.75 16.29 7.17
CA ALA A 107 -9.37 17.37 8.06
C ALA A 107 -10.61 18.14 8.57
N GLU A 108 -11.57 18.43 7.69
CA GLU A 108 -12.85 19.05 8.01
C GLU A 108 -13.66 18.18 8.98
N ALA A 109 -13.83 16.89 8.68
CA ALA A 109 -14.58 15.95 9.52
C ALA A 109 -13.96 15.75 10.93
N LEU A 110 -12.64 15.96 11.03
CA LEU A 110 -11.89 15.89 12.29
C LEU A 110 -11.70 17.27 12.95
N GLY A 111 -12.09 18.36 12.31
CA GLY A 111 -11.95 19.72 12.82
C GLY A 111 -10.49 20.14 13.05
N VAL A 112 -9.59 19.78 12.13
CA VAL A 112 -8.14 20.07 12.23
C VAL A 112 -7.63 20.84 11.01
N THR A 113 -6.54 21.59 11.20
CA THR A 113 -5.77 22.31 10.17
C THR A 113 -4.28 22.20 10.47
N GLY A 114 -3.40 22.69 9.58
CA GLY A 114 -1.96 22.50 9.73
C GLY A 114 -1.52 21.04 9.63
N VAL A 115 -2.28 20.22 8.90
CA VAL A 115 -2.09 18.77 8.79
C VAL A 115 -0.88 18.49 7.91
N VAL A 116 0.02 17.64 8.39
CA VAL A 116 1.20 17.21 7.63
C VAL A 116 0.79 16.46 6.36
N ALA A 117 1.43 16.80 5.25
CA ALA A 117 1.43 16.07 3.99
C ALA A 117 2.88 15.73 3.59
N CYS A 118 3.31 14.49 3.86
CA CYS A 118 4.70 14.08 3.60
C CYS A 118 4.75 12.72 2.88
N PRO A 119 5.01 12.68 1.56
CA PRO A 119 5.15 11.42 0.83
C PRO A 119 6.54 10.77 0.98
N ALA A 120 7.48 11.42 1.69
CA ALA A 120 8.85 10.95 1.80
C ALA A 120 8.91 9.53 2.40
N PHE A 121 9.82 8.74 1.84
CA PHE A 121 10.21 7.44 2.37
C PHE A 121 11.67 7.18 1.98
N PRO A 122 12.64 7.76 2.70
CA PRO A 122 14.05 7.77 2.32
C PRO A 122 14.66 6.38 2.19
N THR A 123 14.25 5.41 3.03
CA THR A 123 14.66 4.00 2.92
C THR A 123 14.44 3.41 1.52
N VAL A 124 13.39 3.83 0.82
CA VAL A 124 13.08 3.40 -0.56
C VAL A 124 13.42 4.46 -1.59
N GLY A 125 14.23 5.46 -1.24
CA GLY A 125 14.73 6.49 -2.13
C GLY A 125 13.71 7.56 -2.51
N ARG A 126 12.78 7.91 -1.63
CA ARG A 126 11.87 9.05 -1.80
C ARG A 126 12.18 10.11 -0.77
N THR A 127 12.60 11.30 -1.20
CA THR A 127 12.96 12.41 -0.30
C THR A 127 12.25 13.69 -0.74
N VAL A 128 11.96 14.57 0.22
CA VAL A 128 11.36 15.87 -0.04
C VAL A 128 12.27 16.96 0.50
N TYR A 129 12.66 17.89 -0.37
CA TYR A 129 13.52 19.02 -0.02
C TYR A 129 13.03 20.30 -0.67
N GLN A 130 12.84 21.36 0.11
CA GLN A 130 12.21 22.62 -0.30
C GLN A 130 10.86 22.39 -1.00
N GLY A 131 10.07 21.45 -0.49
CA GLY A 131 8.79 21.04 -1.06
C GLY A 131 8.89 20.28 -2.39
N HIS A 132 10.10 19.97 -2.88
CA HIS A 132 10.30 19.21 -4.11
C HIS A 132 10.51 17.73 -3.81
N LEU A 133 9.73 16.86 -4.46
CA LEU A 133 9.86 15.42 -4.34
C LEU A 133 10.95 14.89 -5.28
N PHE A 134 11.85 14.10 -4.73
CA PHE A 134 12.90 13.38 -5.44
C PHE A 134 12.62 11.87 -5.39
N VAL A 135 12.88 11.22 -6.53
CA VAL A 135 12.97 9.77 -6.66
C VAL A 135 14.43 9.44 -6.91
N LYS A 136 15.09 8.93 -5.88
CA LYS A 136 16.55 8.71 -5.83
C LYS A 136 17.29 10.03 -6.10
N ASP A 137 18.07 10.09 -7.16
CA ASP A 137 18.90 11.23 -7.58
C ASP A 137 18.16 12.18 -8.55
N ARG A 138 16.89 11.93 -8.87
CA ARG A 138 16.11 12.69 -9.85
C ARG A 138 14.89 13.37 -9.24
N LEU A 139 14.50 14.51 -9.79
CA LEU A 139 13.20 15.11 -9.50
C LEU A 139 12.08 14.15 -9.94
N LEU A 140 10.93 14.23 -9.26
CA LEU A 140 9.75 13.43 -9.61
C LEU A 140 9.42 13.48 -11.11
N SER A 141 9.46 14.69 -11.69
CA SER A 141 9.18 14.96 -13.11
C SER A 141 10.25 14.50 -14.10
N GLU A 142 11.34 13.91 -13.62
CA GLU A 142 12.48 13.41 -14.41
C GLU A 142 12.81 11.96 -14.06
N SER A 143 11.87 11.23 -13.45
CA SER A 143 12.09 9.91 -12.86
C SER A 143 11.48 8.75 -13.66
N GLY A 144 10.81 9.05 -14.76
CA GLY A 144 9.93 8.15 -15.50
C GLY A 144 8.46 8.30 -15.09
N LEU A 145 8.18 8.88 -13.92
CA LEU A 145 6.81 9.09 -13.41
C LEU A 145 6.07 10.18 -14.19
N GLU A 146 6.78 11.07 -14.90
CA GLU A 146 6.21 12.02 -15.85
C GLU A 146 5.48 11.32 -17.02
N HIS A 147 5.79 10.05 -17.28
CA HIS A 147 5.15 9.19 -18.28
C HIS A 147 4.23 8.13 -17.67
N HIS A 148 3.88 8.23 -16.38
CA HIS A 148 3.02 7.25 -15.72
C HIS A 148 1.64 7.18 -16.42
N PRO A 149 1.12 5.97 -16.72
CA PRO A 149 0.00 5.80 -17.66
C PRO A 149 -1.35 6.31 -17.16
N ILE A 150 -1.50 6.50 -15.85
CA ILE A 150 -2.76 6.95 -15.22
C ILE A 150 -2.58 8.35 -14.64
N ASN A 151 -1.59 8.51 -13.75
CA ASN A 151 -1.28 9.76 -13.05
C ASN A 151 0.13 10.29 -13.42
N PRO A 152 0.32 10.90 -14.61
CA PRO A 152 1.63 11.43 -15.02
C PRO A 152 2.06 12.61 -14.13
N MET A 153 3.20 12.45 -13.46
CA MET A 153 3.71 13.41 -12.48
C MET A 153 4.71 14.36 -13.14
N THR A 154 4.24 15.50 -13.63
CA THR A 154 5.02 16.45 -14.43
C THR A 154 5.58 17.64 -13.64
N ASP A 155 5.28 17.71 -12.34
CA ASP A 155 5.62 18.82 -11.47
C ASP A 155 6.19 18.30 -10.15
N PRO A 156 7.46 18.58 -9.83
CA PRO A 156 8.06 18.08 -8.60
C PRO A 156 7.76 18.96 -7.38
N ASP A 157 7.28 20.21 -7.53
CA ASP A 157 6.91 21.07 -6.39
C ASP A 157 5.56 20.62 -5.84
N LEU A 158 5.60 19.91 -4.71
CA LEU A 158 4.43 19.31 -4.08
C LEU A 158 3.42 20.36 -3.62
N ARG A 159 3.86 21.57 -3.27
CA ARG A 159 2.92 22.64 -2.88
C ARG A 159 2.09 23.05 -4.09
N ARG A 160 2.77 23.29 -5.22
CA ARG A 160 2.12 23.68 -6.47
C ARG A 160 1.21 22.57 -6.97
N TRP A 161 1.65 21.31 -6.89
CA TRP A 161 0.83 20.18 -7.30
C TRP A 161 -0.40 19.99 -6.41
N LEU A 162 -0.24 20.02 -5.08
CA LEU A 162 -1.34 19.87 -4.13
C LEU A 162 -2.33 21.05 -4.23
N ALA A 163 -1.85 22.27 -4.49
CA ALA A 163 -2.70 23.45 -4.66
C ALA A 163 -3.63 23.37 -5.88
N ARG A 164 -3.37 22.50 -6.86
CA ARG A 164 -4.28 22.28 -8.01
C ARG A 164 -5.55 21.53 -7.61
N GLN A 165 -5.46 20.70 -6.56
CA GLN A 165 -6.53 19.80 -6.11
C GLN A 165 -7.11 20.19 -4.74
N ALA A 166 -6.51 21.15 -4.04
CA ALA A 166 -6.94 21.65 -2.73
C ALA A 166 -7.77 22.95 -2.87
N ARG A 167 -8.71 23.18 -1.94
CA ARG A 167 -9.49 24.43 -1.87
C ARG A 167 -8.84 25.45 -0.95
N ARG A 168 -8.05 25.00 0.01
CA ARG A 168 -7.36 25.82 1.01
C ARG A 168 -5.89 26.05 0.61
N PRO A 169 -5.25 27.13 1.11
CA PRO A 169 -3.82 27.33 0.91
C PRO A 169 -2.99 26.13 1.39
N VAL A 170 -1.96 25.77 0.62
CA VAL A 170 -1.01 24.71 0.96
C VAL A 170 0.25 25.32 1.54
N GLY A 171 0.61 24.90 2.75
CA GLY A 171 1.82 25.37 3.46
C GLY A 171 3.08 24.57 3.12
N LEU A 172 4.21 25.04 3.64
CA LEU A 172 5.48 24.30 3.66
C LEU A 172 6.23 24.54 4.96
N VAL A 173 6.71 23.45 5.56
CA VAL A 173 7.77 23.47 6.57
C VAL A 173 9.05 22.95 5.91
N PRO A 174 10.04 23.81 5.68
CA PRO A 174 11.27 23.41 5.02
C PRO A 174 12.15 22.56 5.93
N TRP A 175 13.07 21.80 5.33
CA TRP A 175 13.91 20.83 6.03
C TRP A 175 14.68 21.41 7.22
N GLN A 176 15.16 22.67 7.13
CA GLN A 176 15.88 23.32 8.23
C GLN A 176 15.04 23.40 9.50
N THR A 177 13.74 23.58 9.39
CA THR A 177 12.81 23.61 10.52
C THR A 177 12.53 22.20 11.04
N SER A 178 12.34 21.22 10.15
CA SER A 178 12.19 19.81 10.53
C SER A 178 13.40 19.32 11.32
N ARG A 179 14.61 19.55 10.79
CA ARG A 179 15.89 19.21 11.42
C ARG A 179 16.12 19.90 12.77
N ALA A 180 15.54 21.07 13.00
CA ALA A 180 15.63 21.76 14.28
C ALA A 180 14.87 21.04 15.42
N GLY A 181 14.08 20.01 15.09
CA GLY A 181 13.49 19.07 16.03
C GLY A 181 11.97 19.21 16.19
N PRO A 182 11.35 18.30 16.96
CA PRO A 182 9.89 18.18 17.02
C PRO A 182 9.17 19.44 17.49
N GLY A 183 9.76 20.20 18.42
CA GLY A 183 9.17 21.45 18.93
C GLY A 183 9.15 22.57 17.87
N ALA A 184 10.22 22.70 17.07
CA ALA A 184 10.28 23.67 15.99
C ALA A 184 9.29 23.32 14.87
N LEU A 185 9.19 22.03 14.53
CA LEU A 185 8.21 21.53 13.57
C LEU A 185 6.77 21.79 14.04
N ARG A 186 6.43 21.44 15.29
CA ARG A 186 5.10 21.71 15.88
C ARG A 186 4.73 23.19 15.80
N ALA A 187 5.63 24.08 16.22
CA ALA A 187 5.40 25.52 16.16
C ALA A 187 5.17 26.03 14.72
N ALA A 188 5.86 25.45 13.74
CA ALA A 188 5.68 25.80 12.34
C ALA A 188 4.33 25.31 11.77
N LEU A 189 3.88 24.12 12.16
CA LEU A 189 2.55 23.59 11.82
C LEU A 189 1.43 24.44 12.45
N ASP A 190 1.60 24.87 13.70
CA ASP A 190 0.64 25.77 14.38
C ASP A 190 0.58 27.14 13.68
N ALA A 191 1.72 27.67 13.27
CA ALA A 191 1.78 28.91 12.51
C ALA A 191 1.12 28.77 11.13
N ALA A 192 1.26 27.62 10.47
CA ALA A 192 0.58 27.30 9.22
C ALA A 192 -0.94 27.23 9.39
N ALA A 193 -1.41 26.52 10.42
CA ALA A 193 -2.82 26.47 10.80
C ALA A 193 -3.41 27.87 11.03
N ALA A 194 -2.67 28.75 11.73
CA ALA A 194 -3.09 30.14 11.98
C ALA A 194 -3.18 30.99 10.69
N ARG A 195 -2.45 30.64 9.63
CA ARG A 195 -2.57 31.27 8.30
C ARG A 195 -3.70 30.68 7.45
N GLY A 196 -4.46 29.71 7.97
CA GLY A 196 -5.52 29.02 7.26
C GLY A 196 -5.02 27.93 6.30
N GLU A 197 -3.75 27.53 6.42
CA GLU A 197 -3.19 26.41 5.65
C GLU A 197 -3.70 25.10 6.25
N THR A 198 -4.51 24.35 5.49
CA THR A 198 -5.08 23.08 5.98
C THR A 198 -4.10 21.93 5.83
N LEU A 199 -3.43 21.86 4.69
CA LEU A 199 -2.40 20.85 4.38
C LEU A 199 -1.04 21.54 4.28
N VAL A 200 -0.02 20.92 4.85
CA VAL A 200 1.33 21.49 4.95
C VAL A 200 2.34 20.46 4.47
N ILE A 201 3.04 20.77 3.38
CA ILE A 201 4.15 19.93 2.91
C ILE A 201 5.27 20.01 3.95
N VAL A 202 5.76 18.87 4.41
CA VAL A 202 6.91 18.81 5.33
C VAL A 202 8.05 18.07 4.65
N ASP A 203 9.21 18.72 4.60
CA ASP A 203 10.43 18.13 4.05
C ASP A 203 10.95 17.00 4.95
N ALA A 204 11.47 15.95 4.31
CA ALA A 204 12.19 14.87 4.96
C ALA A 204 13.16 14.24 3.95
N ILE A 205 14.43 14.19 4.30
CA ILE A 205 15.50 13.64 3.45
C ILE A 205 16.12 12.37 4.04
N ASP A 206 15.91 12.10 5.33
CA ASP A 206 16.29 10.86 5.99
C ASP A 206 15.20 10.36 6.95
N ASP A 207 15.37 9.14 7.48
CA ASP A 207 14.37 8.54 8.36
C ASP A 207 14.29 9.28 9.73
N ALA A 208 15.34 10.01 10.14
CA ALA A 208 15.32 10.77 11.40
C ALA A 208 14.39 11.99 11.30
N ASP A 209 14.27 12.60 10.11
CA ASP A 209 13.26 13.61 9.83
C ASP A 209 11.84 13.05 10.00
N LEU A 210 11.58 11.81 9.54
CA LEU A 210 10.28 11.14 9.70
C LEU A 210 9.95 10.83 11.17
N LEU A 211 10.95 10.47 11.98
CA LEU A 211 10.76 10.32 13.43
C LEU A 211 10.47 11.66 14.11
N THR A 212 11.08 12.74 13.62
CA THR A 212 10.80 14.10 14.09
C THR A 212 9.35 14.51 13.77
N ILE A 213 8.87 14.18 12.56
CA ILE A 213 7.45 14.37 12.17
C ILE A 213 6.53 13.59 13.10
N ALA A 214 6.81 12.30 13.33
CA ALA A 214 5.98 11.45 14.19
C ALA A 214 5.89 11.98 15.63
N GLU A 215 7.00 12.47 16.20
CA GLU A 215 6.99 13.08 17.54
C GLU A 215 6.24 14.42 17.56
N ALA A 216 6.44 15.29 16.58
CA ALA A 216 5.76 16.58 16.49
C ALA A 216 4.24 16.44 16.33
N CYS A 217 3.81 15.36 15.67
CA CYS A 217 2.40 15.07 15.37
C CYS A 217 1.80 14.02 16.32
N ARG A 218 2.48 13.65 17.42
CA ARG A 218 2.04 12.55 18.31
C ARG A 218 0.63 12.74 18.88
N ASP A 219 0.20 13.99 19.03
CA ASP A 219 -1.10 14.40 19.58
C ASP A 219 -2.07 14.90 18.49
N ASP A 220 -1.65 14.91 17.22
CA ASP A 220 -2.50 15.32 16.09
C ASP A 220 -3.53 14.24 15.77
N ARG A 221 -4.74 14.66 15.40
CA ARG A 221 -5.82 13.73 15.02
C ARG A 221 -5.62 13.17 13.63
N LEU A 222 -4.99 13.91 12.71
CA LEU A 222 -4.79 13.49 11.32
C LEU A 222 -3.34 13.75 10.91
N ILE A 223 -2.74 12.77 10.24
CA ILE A 223 -1.47 12.87 9.52
C ILE A 223 -1.71 12.36 8.10
N THR A 224 -1.04 12.90 7.09
CA THR A 224 -1.16 12.40 5.72
C THR A 224 0.21 12.19 5.08
N GLY A 225 0.35 11.14 4.27
CA GLY A 225 1.65 10.81 3.71
C GLY A 225 1.78 9.42 3.08
N GLY A 226 3.03 9.06 2.81
CA GLY A 226 3.43 7.69 2.48
C GLY A 226 3.52 6.80 3.72
N SER A 227 4.21 5.67 3.64
CA SER A 227 4.41 4.79 4.80
C SER A 227 5.44 5.35 5.78
N GLY A 228 6.37 6.19 5.29
CA GLY A 228 7.43 6.80 6.10
C GLY A 228 6.91 7.62 7.30
N VAL A 229 5.80 8.34 7.16
CA VAL A 229 5.22 9.12 8.28
C VAL A 229 4.71 8.24 9.43
N ALA A 230 4.57 6.93 9.20
CA ALA A 230 4.14 5.97 10.21
C ALA A 230 5.28 5.38 11.05
N LEU A 231 6.55 5.56 10.64
CA LEU A 231 7.73 4.91 11.27
C LEU A 231 7.80 5.12 12.79
N GLY A 232 7.46 6.32 13.27
CA GLY A 232 7.52 6.67 14.70
C GLY A 232 6.19 6.62 15.45
N LEU A 233 5.06 6.35 14.78
CA LEU A 233 3.74 6.48 15.41
C LEU A 233 3.50 5.44 16.49
N ALA A 234 3.86 4.17 16.22
CA ALA A 234 3.73 3.09 17.19
C ALA A 234 4.51 3.39 18.49
N ASP A 235 5.76 3.86 18.35
CA ASP A 235 6.61 4.24 19.49
C ASP A 235 6.01 5.39 20.30
N GLY A 236 5.34 6.36 19.65
CA GLY A 236 4.60 7.41 20.34
C GLY A 236 3.47 6.90 21.24
N PHE A 237 2.78 5.81 20.85
CA PHE A 237 1.79 5.17 21.72
C PHE A 237 2.44 4.37 22.86
N ILE A 238 3.53 3.66 22.58
CA ILE A 238 4.29 2.87 23.56
C ILE A 238 4.86 3.78 24.65
N ARG A 239 5.51 4.89 24.30
CA ARG A 239 6.08 5.85 25.27
C ARG A 239 5.03 6.51 26.16
N ARG A 240 3.78 6.61 25.70
CA ARG A 240 2.64 7.10 26.49
C ARG A 240 1.97 6.02 27.35
N GLY A 241 2.47 4.78 27.32
CA GLY A 241 1.91 3.65 28.09
C GLY A 241 0.53 3.20 27.60
N LEU A 242 0.18 3.50 26.34
CA LEU A 242 -1.13 3.11 25.76
C LEU A 242 -1.12 1.68 25.20
N THR A 243 0.05 1.13 24.99
CA THR A 243 0.31 -0.25 24.57
C THR A 243 1.72 -0.66 25.02
N VAL A 244 1.97 -1.96 25.09
CA VAL A 244 3.30 -2.53 25.36
C VAL A 244 4.14 -2.58 24.08
N GLY A 245 3.51 -2.61 22.91
CA GLY A 245 4.17 -2.90 21.64
C GLY A 245 4.59 -4.37 21.52
N GLY A 246 4.90 -4.80 20.29
CA GLY A 246 5.39 -6.15 20.04
C GLY A 246 5.87 -6.36 18.60
N ALA A 247 6.57 -7.47 18.37
CA ALA A 247 6.89 -7.89 17.01
C ALA A 247 5.63 -8.46 16.33
N PRO A 248 5.44 -8.24 15.02
CA PRO A 248 4.34 -8.83 14.29
C PRO A 248 4.55 -10.34 14.25
N THR A 249 3.62 -11.09 14.82
CA THR A 249 3.67 -12.55 14.87
C THR A 249 2.35 -13.11 14.40
N VAL A 250 2.41 -13.94 13.36
CA VAL A 250 1.29 -14.74 12.87
C VAL A 250 1.77 -16.18 12.76
N PRO A 251 0.94 -17.18 13.09
CA PRO A 251 1.26 -18.57 12.82
C PRO A 251 1.53 -18.78 11.32
N GLY A 252 2.56 -19.54 11.00
CA GLY A 252 2.78 -20.01 9.63
C GLY A 252 1.60 -20.87 9.18
N VAL A 253 1.19 -20.72 7.92
CA VAL A 253 0.09 -21.50 7.35
C VAL A 253 0.70 -22.66 6.54
N PRO A 254 0.54 -23.93 6.99
CA PRO A 254 1.11 -25.07 6.29
C PRO A 254 0.36 -25.36 4.98
N GLY A 255 0.89 -26.33 4.22
CA GLY A 255 0.24 -26.81 3.00
C GLY A 255 0.80 -26.14 1.75
N ARG A 256 0.17 -26.37 0.60
CA ARG A 256 0.71 -25.93 -0.70
C ARG A 256 0.52 -24.43 -0.93
N GLY A 257 1.44 -23.85 -1.69
CA GLY A 257 1.35 -22.47 -2.15
C GLY A 257 1.44 -22.36 -3.66
N ALA A 258 1.03 -21.20 -4.18
CA ALA A 258 1.08 -20.88 -5.60
C ALA A 258 1.34 -19.38 -5.78
N ILE A 259 1.86 -19.03 -6.96
CA ILE A 259 2.19 -17.65 -7.31
C ILE A 259 1.34 -17.19 -8.51
N LEU A 260 0.74 -16.02 -8.39
CA LEU A 260 0.00 -15.34 -9.46
C LEU A 260 0.69 -14.01 -9.78
N ALA A 261 1.20 -13.83 -10.99
CA ALA A 261 1.94 -12.63 -11.37
C ALA A 261 1.36 -11.94 -12.61
N GLY A 262 0.65 -10.82 -12.39
CA GLY A 262 0.10 -9.97 -13.46
C GLY A 262 0.96 -8.74 -13.79
N SER A 263 1.86 -8.35 -12.88
CA SER A 263 2.68 -7.14 -13.07
C SER A 263 3.72 -7.28 -14.19
N CYS A 264 3.75 -6.31 -15.09
CA CYS A 264 4.75 -6.22 -16.15
C CYS A 264 5.97 -5.36 -15.78
N SER A 265 6.23 -5.06 -14.49
CA SER A 265 7.39 -4.25 -14.08
C SER A 265 8.73 -4.95 -14.32
N GLY A 266 9.83 -4.18 -14.40
CA GLY A 266 11.17 -4.75 -14.54
C GLY A 266 11.56 -5.69 -13.39
N ALA A 267 11.23 -5.33 -12.15
CA ALA A 267 11.48 -6.18 -10.98
C ALA A 267 10.68 -7.49 -11.04
N THR A 268 9.40 -7.44 -11.42
CA THR A 268 8.55 -8.64 -11.51
C THR A 268 9.02 -9.55 -12.64
N ARG A 269 9.39 -9.01 -13.80
CA ARG A 269 9.96 -9.80 -14.90
C ARG A 269 11.24 -10.52 -14.47
N GLY A 270 12.16 -9.83 -13.79
CA GLY A 270 13.38 -10.46 -13.26
C GLY A 270 13.12 -11.55 -12.22
N GLN A 271 12.10 -11.37 -11.36
CA GLN A 271 11.65 -12.39 -10.41
C GLN A 271 11.07 -13.62 -11.13
N ILE A 272 10.27 -13.40 -12.18
CA ILE A 272 9.73 -14.48 -13.03
C ILE A 272 10.86 -15.21 -13.75
N ASP A 273 11.75 -14.51 -14.43
CA ASP A 273 12.87 -15.10 -15.17
C ASP A 273 13.74 -16.00 -14.28
N ARG A 274 13.95 -15.59 -13.02
CA ARG A 274 14.65 -16.42 -12.03
C ARG A 274 13.83 -17.65 -11.63
N HIS A 275 12.54 -17.49 -11.38
CA HIS A 275 11.66 -18.54 -10.84
C HIS A 275 11.38 -19.64 -11.86
N ILE A 276 11.15 -19.28 -13.13
CA ILE A 276 10.86 -20.24 -14.20
C ILE A 276 12.05 -21.16 -14.53
N ALA A 277 13.26 -20.81 -14.08
CA ALA A 277 14.44 -21.64 -14.30
C ALA A 277 14.41 -22.96 -13.50
N THR A 278 13.67 -23.00 -12.38
CA THR A 278 13.65 -24.15 -11.46
C THR A 278 12.26 -24.63 -11.08
N HIS A 279 11.20 -23.87 -11.38
CA HIS A 279 9.83 -24.20 -10.99
C HIS A 279 8.86 -24.30 -12.17
N ALA A 280 7.89 -25.19 -12.02
CA ALA A 280 6.82 -25.33 -12.99
C ALA A 280 6.03 -24.02 -13.12
N SER A 281 5.91 -23.55 -14.36
CA SER A 281 5.33 -22.23 -14.64
C SER A 281 4.42 -22.27 -15.87
N LEU A 282 3.31 -21.53 -15.79
CA LEU A 282 2.35 -21.35 -16.88
C LEU A 282 2.38 -19.88 -17.33
N ALA A 283 2.87 -19.66 -18.55
CA ALA A 283 2.74 -18.38 -19.24
C ALA A 283 1.30 -18.25 -19.76
N ILE A 284 0.60 -17.20 -19.36
CA ILE A 284 -0.78 -16.91 -19.77
C ILE A 284 -0.75 -16.19 -21.12
N ASP A 285 -1.31 -16.84 -22.14
CA ASP A 285 -1.52 -16.24 -23.46
C ASP A 285 -2.71 -15.27 -23.41
N VAL A 286 -2.42 -13.97 -23.45
CA VAL A 286 -3.43 -12.91 -23.42
C VAL A 286 -4.40 -13.01 -24.60
N ASP A 287 -3.93 -13.36 -25.82
CA ASP A 287 -4.83 -13.52 -26.97
C ASP A 287 -5.81 -14.69 -26.76
N ALA A 288 -5.36 -15.76 -26.07
CA ALA A 288 -6.21 -16.88 -25.71
C ALA A 288 -7.24 -16.53 -24.62
N VAL A 289 -6.84 -15.74 -23.61
CA VAL A 289 -7.76 -15.21 -22.58
C VAL A 289 -8.82 -14.32 -23.22
N MET A 290 -8.41 -13.38 -24.08
CA MET A 290 -9.33 -12.47 -24.78
C MET A 290 -10.32 -13.21 -25.69
N ALA A 291 -9.93 -14.38 -26.20
CA ALA A 291 -10.78 -15.25 -27.01
C ALA A 291 -11.56 -16.31 -26.20
N GLY A 292 -11.45 -16.33 -24.86
CA GLY A 292 -12.11 -17.30 -23.99
C GLY A 292 -11.57 -18.74 -24.11
N ARG A 293 -10.37 -18.92 -24.69
CA ARG A 293 -9.70 -20.23 -24.83
C ARG A 293 -8.83 -20.61 -23.63
N THR A 294 -8.45 -19.63 -22.82
CA THR A 294 -7.77 -19.83 -21.54
C THR A 294 -8.64 -19.24 -20.44
N THR A 295 -9.05 -20.09 -19.52
CA THR A 295 -9.99 -19.79 -18.45
C THR A 295 -9.32 -19.92 -17.08
N ALA A 296 -10.00 -19.43 -16.04
CA ALA A 296 -9.53 -19.62 -14.66
C ALA A 296 -9.49 -21.10 -14.25
N ASP A 297 -10.33 -21.95 -14.86
CA ASP A 297 -10.28 -23.41 -14.63
C ASP A 297 -8.98 -24.01 -15.16
N ASP A 298 -8.52 -23.60 -16.34
CA ASP A 298 -7.28 -24.11 -16.93
C ASP A 298 -6.08 -23.74 -16.06
N VAL A 299 -6.03 -22.48 -15.59
CA VAL A 299 -4.95 -21.99 -14.72
C VAL A 299 -4.99 -22.66 -13.35
N ALA A 300 -6.17 -22.79 -12.73
CA ALA A 300 -6.32 -23.45 -11.44
C ALA A 300 -5.97 -24.95 -11.53
N ALA A 301 -6.39 -25.64 -12.59
CA ALA A 301 -6.07 -27.04 -12.81
C ALA A 301 -4.56 -27.26 -12.91
N PHE A 302 -3.83 -26.41 -13.65
CA PHE A 302 -2.37 -26.46 -13.70
C PHE A 302 -1.75 -26.33 -12.30
N LEU A 303 -2.09 -25.27 -11.57
CA LEU A 303 -1.50 -24.95 -10.26
C LEU A 303 -1.83 -26.00 -9.18
N LEU A 304 -3.02 -26.59 -9.23
CA LEU A 304 -3.44 -27.62 -8.27
C LEU A 304 -2.85 -29.01 -8.58
N THR A 305 -2.53 -29.33 -9.83
CA THR A 305 -2.13 -30.70 -10.21
C THR A 305 -0.62 -30.89 -10.35
N VAL A 306 0.12 -29.83 -10.68
CA VAL A 306 1.55 -29.93 -10.90
C VAL A 306 2.28 -30.34 -9.61
N PRO A 307 3.20 -31.32 -9.64
CA PRO A 307 3.92 -31.79 -8.45
C PRO A 307 5.10 -30.86 -8.10
N ASP A 308 4.84 -29.55 -8.11
CA ASP A 308 5.76 -28.50 -7.68
C ASP A 308 5.23 -27.86 -6.38
N ALA A 309 6.15 -27.45 -5.51
CA ALA A 309 5.84 -26.79 -4.24
C ALA A 309 5.60 -25.28 -4.39
N ALA A 310 6.03 -24.69 -5.52
CA ALA A 310 5.96 -23.27 -5.81
C ALA A 310 5.58 -22.98 -7.28
N PRO A 311 4.47 -23.54 -7.82
CA PRO A 311 4.09 -23.30 -9.20
C PRO A 311 3.64 -21.84 -9.41
N LEU A 312 3.94 -21.33 -10.61
CA LEU A 312 3.69 -19.94 -11.01
C LEU A 312 2.74 -19.87 -12.21
N ALA A 313 1.76 -18.99 -12.17
CA ALA A 313 1.02 -18.54 -13.34
C ALA A 313 1.26 -17.04 -13.55
N TYR A 314 1.63 -16.63 -14.76
CA TYR A 314 2.01 -15.24 -15.03
C TYR A 314 1.54 -14.74 -16.40
N SER A 315 1.20 -13.45 -16.49
CA SER A 315 0.88 -12.76 -17.75
C SER A 315 1.87 -11.66 -18.10
N SER A 316 2.99 -11.57 -17.38
CA SER A 316 4.02 -10.55 -17.58
C SER A 316 4.69 -10.67 -18.95
N ALA A 317 4.80 -9.56 -19.66
CA ALA A 317 5.45 -9.48 -20.97
C ALA A 317 6.34 -8.22 -21.07
N THR A 318 7.11 -8.10 -22.15
CA THR A 318 7.91 -6.88 -22.41
C THR A 318 7.00 -5.67 -22.68
N PRO A 319 7.45 -4.43 -22.44
CA PRO A 319 6.65 -3.23 -22.73
C PRO A 319 6.11 -3.18 -24.16
N GLU A 320 6.91 -3.64 -25.14
CA GLU A 320 6.53 -3.66 -26.56
C GLU A 320 5.41 -4.68 -26.81
N ALA A 321 5.50 -5.87 -26.21
CA ALA A 321 4.48 -6.90 -26.32
C ALA A 321 3.17 -6.49 -25.63
N VAL A 322 3.26 -5.89 -24.44
CA VAL A 322 2.10 -5.32 -23.73
C VAL A 322 1.43 -4.26 -24.59
N ARG A 323 2.20 -3.33 -25.18
CA ARG A 323 1.66 -2.30 -26.06
C ARG A 323 0.96 -2.90 -27.27
N ALA A 324 1.57 -3.88 -27.94
CA ALA A 324 0.95 -4.55 -29.09
C ALA A 324 -0.38 -5.24 -28.73
N LEU A 325 -0.47 -5.85 -27.55
CA LEU A 325 -1.72 -6.45 -27.04
C LEU A 325 -2.78 -5.38 -26.72
N GLN A 326 -2.38 -4.28 -26.09
CA GLN A 326 -3.26 -3.16 -25.77
C GLN A 326 -3.78 -2.46 -27.03
N ASP A 327 -2.94 -2.29 -28.05
CA ASP A 327 -3.32 -1.70 -29.34
C ASP A 327 -4.33 -2.60 -30.08
N ARG A 328 -4.23 -3.92 -29.92
CA ARG A 328 -5.12 -4.90 -30.57
C ARG A 328 -6.47 -5.04 -29.86
N HIS A 329 -6.47 -5.13 -28.54
CA HIS A 329 -7.65 -5.53 -27.74
C HIS A 329 -8.23 -4.41 -26.88
N GLY A 330 -7.53 -3.27 -26.77
CA GLY A 330 -7.85 -2.18 -25.88
C GLY A 330 -7.23 -2.36 -24.49
N ARG A 331 -6.55 -1.32 -23.99
CA ARG A 331 -5.84 -1.35 -22.69
C ARG A 331 -6.73 -1.77 -21.53
N GLU A 332 -7.87 -1.09 -21.35
CA GLU A 332 -8.79 -1.35 -20.24
C GLU A 332 -9.36 -2.76 -20.30
N ARG A 333 -9.70 -3.22 -21.50
CA ARG A 333 -10.26 -4.56 -21.71
C ARG A 333 -9.25 -5.66 -21.38
N VAL A 334 -8.00 -5.50 -21.78
CA VAL A 334 -6.92 -6.44 -21.43
C VAL A 334 -6.69 -6.46 -19.93
N SER A 335 -6.62 -5.29 -19.27
CA SER A 335 -6.43 -5.23 -17.81
C SER A 335 -7.58 -5.91 -17.08
N ALA A 336 -8.82 -5.57 -17.41
CA ALA A 336 -10.00 -6.15 -16.77
C ALA A 336 -10.10 -7.67 -16.97
N ALA A 337 -9.75 -8.17 -18.17
CA ALA A 337 -9.76 -9.60 -18.46
C ALA A 337 -8.71 -10.36 -17.65
N LEU A 338 -7.48 -9.82 -17.53
CA LEU A 338 -6.42 -10.44 -16.76
C LEU A 338 -6.70 -10.38 -15.25
N ASP A 339 -7.16 -9.25 -14.74
CA ASP A 339 -7.53 -9.09 -13.34
C ASP A 339 -8.68 -10.04 -12.96
N GLY A 340 -9.70 -10.17 -13.82
CA GLY A 340 -10.78 -11.14 -13.66
C GLY A 340 -10.29 -12.59 -13.68
N LEU A 341 -9.42 -12.95 -14.63
CA LEU A 341 -8.82 -14.28 -14.71
C LEU A 341 -8.07 -14.64 -13.41
N PHE A 342 -7.21 -13.75 -12.91
CA PHE A 342 -6.43 -14.01 -11.69
C PHE A 342 -7.32 -14.07 -10.45
N ALA A 343 -8.33 -13.20 -10.36
CA ALA A 343 -9.32 -13.20 -9.28
C ALA A 343 -10.08 -14.53 -9.20
N GLU A 344 -10.67 -14.97 -10.31
CA GLU A 344 -11.40 -16.24 -10.39
C GLU A 344 -10.47 -17.44 -10.14
N THR A 345 -9.23 -17.39 -10.65
CA THR A 345 -8.22 -18.41 -10.38
C THR A 345 -7.95 -18.52 -8.89
N ALA A 346 -7.71 -17.40 -8.20
CA ALA A 346 -7.42 -17.41 -6.76
C ALA A 346 -8.55 -18.04 -5.94
N VAL A 347 -9.82 -17.70 -6.26
CA VAL A 347 -11.00 -18.31 -5.63
C VAL A 347 -11.01 -19.83 -5.82
N LYS A 348 -10.77 -20.30 -7.05
CA LYS A 348 -10.70 -21.74 -7.36
C LYS A 348 -9.54 -22.43 -6.65
N LEU A 349 -8.38 -21.79 -6.50
CA LEU A 349 -7.23 -22.35 -5.75
C LEU A 349 -7.57 -22.53 -4.27
N VAL A 350 -8.15 -21.51 -3.63
CA VAL A 350 -8.54 -21.60 -2.21
C VAL A 350 -9.64 -22.63 -2.00
N ALA A 351 -10.64 -22.67 -2.89
CA ALA A 351 -11.67 -23.72 -2.89
C ALA A 351 -11.07 -25.12 -3.10
N GLY A 352 -10.00 -25.23 -3.90
CA GLY A 352 -9.23 -26.44 -4.14
C GLY A 352 -8.28 -26.86 -3.00
N GLY A 353 -8.31 -26.19 -1.85
CA GLY A 353 -7.53 -26.53 -0.66
C GLY A 353 -6.16 -25.84 -0.56
N LEU A 354 -5.84 -24.92 -1.47
CA LEU A 354 -4.61 -24.14 -1.41
C LEU A 354 -4.73 -23.06 -0.32
N ARG A 355 -3.67 -22.84 0.46
CA ARG A 355 -3.72 -21.94 1.64
C ARG A 355 -2.67 -20.84 1.64
N ARG A 356 -1.72 -20.87 0.71
CA ARG A 356 -0.69 -19.84 0.57
C ARG A 356 -0.69 -19.26 -0.84
N LEU A 357 -0.88 -17.95 -0.99
CA LEU A 357 -0.82 -17.28 -2.29
C LEU A 357 0.16 -16.11 -2.27
N VAL A 358 1.04 -16.07 -3.26
CA VAL A 358 1.88 -14.91 -3.53
C VAL A 358 1.32 -14.21 -4.77
N VAL A 359 0.98 -12.93 -4.66
CA VAL A 359 0.40 -12.16 -5.76
C VAL A 359 1.29 -10.99 -6.11
N ALA A 360 1.68 -10.86 -7.38
CA ALA A 360 2.55 -9.81 -7.86
C ALA A 360 1.83 -8.86 -8.84
N GLY A 361 1.66 -7.61 -8.40
CA GLY A 361 1.00 -6.52 -9.12
C GLY A 361 -0.09 -5.86 -8.29
N GLY A 362 -0.17 -4.52 -8.32
CA GLY A 362 -1.12 -3.77 -7.50
C GLY A 362 -2.58 -4.07 -7.87
N GLU A 363 -2.94 -3.90 -9.14
CA GLU A 363 -4.28 -4.22 -9.65
C GLU A 363 -4.62 -5.70 -9.47
N THR A 364 -3.70 -6.60 -9.83
CA THR A 364 -3.87 -8.04 -9.65
C THR A 364 -4.07 -8.43 -8.18
N SER A 365 -3.30 -7.83 -7.26
CA SER A 365 -3.47 -8.03 -5.82
C SER A 365 -4.86 -7.56 -5.39
N GLY A 366 -5.27 -6.36 -5.81
CA GLY A 366 -6.60 -5.82 -5.51
C GLY A 366 -7.74 -6.71 -6.01
N ALA A 367 -7.64 -7.22 -7.24
CA ALA A 367 -8.63 -8.12 -7.83
C ALA A 367 -8.70 -9.45 -7.07
N VAL A 368 -7.55 -10.06 -6.77
CA VAL A 368 -7.47 -11.33 -6.03
C VAL A 368 -8.05 -11.19 -4.63
N VAL A 369 -7.63 -10.20 -3.84
CA VAL A 369 -8.12 -10.08 -2.46
C VAL A 369 -9.58 -9.71 -2.38
N SER A 370 -10.08 -8.89 -3.31
CA SER A 370 -11.50 -8.55 -3.39
C SER A 370 -12.36 -9.77 -3.72
N ALA A 371 -11.89 -10.65 -4.61
CA ALA A 371 -12.62 -11.85 -4.99
C ALA A 371 -12.58 -12.95 -3.92
N LEU A 372 -11.48 -13.05 -3.16
CA LEU A 372 -11.36 -14.01 -2.06
C LEU A 372 -12.20 -13.63 -0.83
N ASP A 373 -12.48 -12.33 -0.64
CA ASP A 373 -13.30 -11.79 0.46
C ASP A 373 -12.95 -12.37 1.84
N LEU A 374 -11.65 -12.35 2.18
CA LEU A 374 -11.11 -12.97 3.39
C LEU A 374 -11.37 -12.18 4.68
N GLY A 375 -12.11 -11.08 4.60
CA GLY A 375 -12.32 -10.17 5.72
C GLY A 375 -11.02 -9.48 6.19
N ALA A 376 -10.78 -9.48 7.50
CA ALA A 376 -9.60 -8.86 8.09
C ALA A 376 -8.35 -9.73 7.91
N LEU A 377 -7.25 -9.11 7.49
CA LEU A 377 -5.95 -9.74 7.33
C LEU A 377 -5.01 -9.26 8.43
N THR A 378 -4.52 -10.19 9.25
CA THR A 378 -3.51 -9.91 10.28
C THR A 378 -2.15 -9.70 9.64
N ILE A 379 -1.43 -8.65 10.04
CA ILE A 379 -0.08 -8.38 9.57
C ILE A 379 0.93 -9.24 10.33
N GLY A 380 1.69 -10.03 9.57
CA GLY A 380 2.80 -10.86 10.02
C GLY A 380 4.16 -10.24 9.77
N GLY A 381 5.20 -11.07 9.80
CA GLY A 381 6.57 -10.62 9.57
C GLY A 381 6.80 -10.11 8.15
N GLU A 382 7.72 -9.15 8.02
CA GLU A 382 8.20 -8.61 6.75
C GLU A 382 8.91 -9.70 5.92
N ILE A 383 8.54 -9.81 4.64
CA ILE A 383 9.17 -10.70 3.65
C ILE A 383 10.31 -9.95 2.96
N ASP A 384 9.99 -8.76 2.46
CA ASP A 384 10.90 -7.76 1.90
C ASP A 384 10.35 -6.37 2.27
N PRO A 385 11.16 -5.30 2.19
CA PRO A 385 10.73 -3.95 2.55
C PRO A 385 9.38 -3.56 1.95
N GLY A 386 8.38 -3.33 2.81
CA GLY A 386 7.01 -2.94 2.42
C GLY A 386 6.11 -4.09 1.96
N VAL A 387 6.53 -5.35 2.13
CA VAL A 387 5.74 -6.54 1.79
C VAL A 387 5.69 -7.51 2.97
N PRO A 388 4.65 -7.43 3.81
CA PRO A 388 4.47 -8.33 4.94
C PRO A 388 3.79 -9.65 4.53
N VAL A 389 3.91 -10.65 5.40
CA VAL A 389 2.96 -11.77 5.45
C VAL A 389 1.60 -11.25 5.89
N LEU A 390 0.53 -11.65 5.21
CA LEU A 390 -0.86 -11.39 5.58
C LEU A 390 -1.55 -12.71 5.87
N VAL A 391 -2.33 -12.80 6.95
CA VAL A 391 -3.06 -14.04 7.29
C VAL A 391 -4.52 -13.72 7.58
N SER A 392 -5.44 -14.38 6.88
CA SER A 392 -6.87 -14.26 7.17
C SER A 392 -7.22 -14.86 8.53
N ASP A 393 -8.25 -14.33 9.15
CA ASP A 393 -8.81 -14.94 10.36
C ASP A 393 -9.55 -16.25 10.04
N GLY A 394 -9.88 -17.05 11.07
CA GLY A 394 -10.67 -18.28 10.97
C GLY A 394 -9.91 -19.56 11.29
N THR A 395 -10.61 -20.69 11.27
CA THR A 395 -10.06 -22.02 11.58
C THR A 395 -9.24 -22.63 10.44
N ASP A 396 -9.38 -22.09 9.23
CA ASP A 396 -8.69 -22.54 8.03
C ASP A 396 -8.10 -21.31 7.29
N PRO A 397 -7.05 -20.70 7.86
CA PRO A 397 -6.56 -19.41 7.41
C PRO A 397 -5.87 -19.50 6.04
N VAL A 398 -5.98 -18.43 5.26
CA VAL A 398 -5.24 -18.23 4.02
C VAL A 398 -4.13 -17.22 4.28
N ALA A 399 -2.89 -17.57 3.95
CA ALA A 399 -1.76 -16.67 3.99
C ALA A 399 -1.51 -16.06 2.61
N LEU A 400 -1.33 -14.75 2.56
CA LEU A 400 -1.11 -13.96 1.35
C LEU A 400 0.19 -13.15 1.46
N ALA A 401 0.87 -12.99 0.33
CA ALA A 401 1.87 -11.94 0.14
C ALA A 401 1.47 -11.09 -1.06
N LEU A 402 1.15 -9.81 -0.83
CA LEU A 402 0.72 -8.87 -1.87
C LEU A 402 1.87 -7.94 -2.23
N LYS A 403 2.46 -8.17 -3.39
CA LYS A 403 3.68 -7.46 -3.81
C LYS A 403 3.36 -6.44 -4.89
N SER A 404 3.64 -5.17 -4.63
CA SER A 404 3.64 -4.14 -5.68
C SER A 404 4.68 -4.48 -6.76
N GLY A 405 4.44 -4.02 -7.99
CA GLY A 405 5.28 -4.39 -9.14
C GLY A 405 6.76 -4.10 -8.92
N ASN A 406 7.12 -2.95 -8.35
CA ASN A 406 8.52 -2.51 -8.22
C ASN A 406 9.25 -3.01 -6.96
N PHE A 407 8.60 -3.86 -6.16
CA PHE A 407 9.10 -4.31 -4.87
C PHE A 407 9.69 -5.72 -4.93
N GLY A 408 10.48 -6.06 -3.92
CA GLY A 408 11.05 -7.37 -3.68
C GLY A 408 12.40 -7.62 -4.36
N ALA A 409 13.23 -8.43 -3.72
CA ALA A 409 14.49 -8.93 -4.28
C ALA A 409 14.25 -9.93 -5.43
N PRO A 410 15.28 -10.30 -6.22
CA PRO A 410 15.13 -11.27 -7.30
C PRO A 410 14.57 -12.63 -6.86
N ASP A 411 14.84 -13.06 -5.62
CA ASP A 411 14.40 -14.33 -5.02
C ASP A 411 13.05 -14.24 -4.28
N PHE A 412 12.30 -13.15 -4.47
CA PHE A 412 11.11 -12.84 -3.68
C PHE A 412 10.08 -13.98 -3.61
N PHE A 413 9.79 -14.66 -4.73
CA PHE A 413 8.73 -15.67 -4.75
C PHE A 413 9.00 -16.87 -3.84
N GLU A 414 10.23 -17.39 -3.86
CA GLU A 414 10.67 -18.48 -2.99
C GLU A 414 10.62 -18.04 -1.51
N LYS A 415 11.23 -16.89 -1.23
CA LYS A 415 11.27 -16.30 0.12
C LYS A 415 9.85 -16.05 0.67
N ALA A 416 8.95 -15.51 -0.14
CA ALA A 416 7.57 -15.23 0.25
C ALA A 416 6.85 -16.54 0.63
N LEU A 417 6.91 -17.57 -0.21
CA LEU A 417 6.27 -18.86 0.10
C LEU A 417 6.78 -19.48 1.41
N LEU A 418 8.10 -19.44 1.65
CA LEU A 418 8.69 -19.92 2.91
C LEU A 418 8.19 -19.12 4.11
N ARG A 419 8.13 -17.79 3.99
CA ARG A 419 7.63 -16.90 5.05
C ARG A 419 6.15 -17.11 5.36
N LEU A 420 5.32 -17.34 4.34
CA LEU A 420 3.90 -17.70 4.53
C LEU A 420 3.73 -19.03 5.26
N GLU A 421 4.67 -19.97 5.10
CA GLU A 421 4.71 -21.24 5.84
C GLU A 421 5.27 -21.08 7.28
N GLY A 422 5.75 -19.89 7.65
CA GLY A 422 6.35 -19.62 8.96
C GLY A 422 7.83 -20.00 9.05
N ARG A 423 8.51 -20.17 7.91
CA ARG A 423 9.94 -20.50 7.83
C ARG A 423 10.76 -19.24 7.53
N SER A 424 11.94 -19.14 8.16
CA SER A 424 12.82 -17.97 8.09
C SER A 424 13.70 -17.95 6.85
#